data_AF-A0A093BGB4-F1
#
_entry.id   AF-A0A093BGB4-F1
#
_cell.length_a   1.000
_cell.length_b   1.000
_cell.length_c   1.000
_cell.angle_alpha   90.00
_cell.angle_beta   90.00
_cell.angle_gamma   90.00
#
_symmetry.space_group_name_H-M   'P 1'
#
loop_
_entity.id
_entity.type
_entity.pdbx_description
1 polymer ?
#
loop_
_entity_poly.entity_id
_entity_poly.type
_entity_poly.pdbx_seq_one_letter_code
_entity_poly.pdbx_strand_id
1 'polypeptide(L)'
;QLFTIARYMEHRGYPMRAYKLATLAMAHLNLSYNQDTHPAINDVLWACALSHSLGKNELAAIIPLVVKSVKCATVLSDILRRCTLTTPGMVGLHGRRNSVKLMSLDKAPLRQLLDATIGAYINTTHSRLTHISPRHYSEFIEFLSKARETFLMAHDGHIQFTQFIDNLKQIYKGKKKLMMLVRERFG
;
A
#
# COMPACT_ATOMS: atom_id res chain seq x y z
N GLN A 1 -16.00 9.49 12.22
CA GLN A 1 -17.46 9.33 12.41
C GLN A 1 -18.08 8.41 11.35
N LEU A 2 -17.93 8.66 10.04
CA LEU A 2 -18.50 7.78 9.00
C LEU A 2 -17.99 6.33 9.04
N PHE A 3 -16.68 6.11 9.24
CA PHE A 3 -16.14 4.74 9.40
C PHE A 3 -16.75 3.98 10.58
N THR A 4 -17.00 4.67 11.70
CA THR A 4 -17.66 4.07 12.87
C THR A 4 -19.08 3.59 12.54
N ILE A 5 -19.84 4.40 11.81
CA ILE A 5 -21.20 4.03 11.36
C ILE A 5 -21.11 2.87 10.35
N ALA A 6 -20.15 2.91 9.43
CA ALA A 6 -19.93 1.86 8.44
C ALA A 6 -19.64 0.50 9.12
N ARG A 7 -18.74 0.47 10.12
CA ARG A 7 -18.43 -0.71 10.94
C ARG A 7 -19.67 -1.25 11.66
N TYR A 8 -20.47 -0.36 12.24
CA TYR A 8 -21.72 -0.74 12.87
C TYR A 8 -22.69 -1.39 11.86
N MET A 9 -22.82 -0.84 10.64
CA MET A 9 -23.66 -1.44 9.59
C MET A 9 -23.20 -2.83 9.17
N GLU A 10 -21.88 -3.06 9.09
CA GLU A 10 -21.32 -4.38 8.80
C GLU A 10 -21.67 -5.38 9.91
N HIS A 11 -21.45 -4.99 11.17
CA HIS A 11 -21.78 -5.84 12.34
C HIS A 11 -23.28 -6.17 12.43
N ARG A 12 -24.15 -5.31 11.89
CA ARG A 12 -25.60 -5.55 11.81
C ARG A 12 -26.02 -6.39 10.60
N GLY A 13 -25.07 -6.90 9.82
CA GLY A 13 -25.34 -7.76 8.66
C GLY A 13 -25.68 -6.99 7.38
N TYR A 14 -25.33 -5.71 7.27
CA TYR A 14 -25.54 -4.88 6.08
C TYR A 14 -24.22 -4.48 5.39
N PRO A 15 -23.43 -5.43 4.86
CA PRO A 15 -22.08 -5.17 4.37
C PRO A 15 -22.08 -4.22 3.16
N MET A 16 -23.10 -4.25 2.29
CA MET A 16 -23.19 -3.32 1.16
C MET A 16 -23.48 -1.87 1.59
N ARG A 17 -24.22 -1.67 2.68
CA ARG A 17 -24.45 -0.32 3.26
C ARG A 17 -23.19 0.18 3.95
N ALA A 18 -22.51 -0.71 4.69
CA ALA A 18 -21.21 -0.43 5.28
C ALA A 18 -20.20 0.02 4.22
N TYR A 19 -20.12 -0.71 3.10
CA TYR A 19 -19.22 -0.36 1.99
C TYR A 19 -19.51 1.03 1.41
N LYS A 20 -20.78 1.37 1.13
CA LYS A 20 -21.14 2.71 0.65
C LYS A 20 -20.74 3.83 1.62
N LEU A 21 -20.88 3.60 2.92
CA LEU A 21 -20.44 4.58 3.93
C LEU A 21 -18.92 4.66 4.01
N ALA A 22 -18.22 3.53 3.90
CA ALA A 22 -16.77 3.46 3.90
C ALA A 22 -16.17 4.17 2.68
N THR A 23 -16.73 4.00 1.47
CA THR A 23 -16.26 4.70 0.27
C THR A 23 -16.45 6.20 0.36
N LEU A 24 -17.56 6.66 0.92
CA LEU A 24 -17.76 8.09 1.21
C LEU A 24 -16.73 8.61 2.22
N ALA A 25 -16.46 7.87 3.30
CA ALA A 25 -15.44 8.23 4.27
C ALA A 25 -14.03 8.28 3.65
N MET A 26 -13.70 7.31 2.80
CA MET A 26 -12.43 7.23 2.05
C MET A 26 -12.23 8.44 1.13
N ALA A 27 -13.30 8.94 0.50
CA ALA A 27 -13.21 10.09 -0.41
C ALA A 27 -12.77 11.40 0.29
N HIS A 28 -12.97 11.49 1.60
CA HIS A 28 -12.59 12.65 2.43
C HIS A 28 -11.33 12.41 3.27
N LEU A 29 -10.76 11.21 3.22
CA LEU A 29 -9.54 10.88 3.95
C LEU A 29 -8.30 11.40 3.19
N ASN A 30 -7.30 11.86 3.94
CA ASN A 30 -5.98 12.15 3.41
C ASN A 30 -4.91 11.70 4.42
N LEU A 31 -4.16 10.65 4.07
CA LEU A 31 -3.02 10.13 4.81
C LEU A 31 -1.73 10.51 4.09
N SER A 32 -0.98 11.44 4.68
CA SER A 32 0.30 11.92 4.17
C SER A 32 1.40 10.87 4.29
N TYR A 33 2.52 11.09 3.59
CA TYR A 33 3.63 10.11 3.50
C TYR A 33 4.28 9.76 4.86
N ASN A 34 4.18 10.65 5.84
CA ASN A 34 4.76 10.54 7.18
C ASN A 34 3.74 10.11 8.26
N GLN A 35 2.56 9.62 7.88
CA GLN A 35 1.47 9.27 8.78
C GLN A 35 1.26 7.74 8.85
N ASP A 36 2.32 6.99 9.11
CA ASP A 36 2.32 5.52 9.20
C ASP A 36 1.74 4.96 10.51
N THR A 37 1.44 5.82 11.48
CA THR A 37 0.81 5.49 12.77
C THR A 37 -0.58 6.09 12.94
N HIS A 38 -1.16 6.66 11.88
CA HIS A 38 -2.44 7.34 11.94
C HIS A 38 -3.60 6.38 12.25
N PRO A 39 -4.53 6.73 13.18
CA PRO A 39 -5.60 5.81 13.60
C PRO A 39 -6.51 5.35 12.46
N ALA A 40 -6.74 6.21 11.46
CA ALA A 40 -7.53 5.87 10.28
C ALA A 40 -6.92 4.78 9.38
N ILE A 41 -5.66 4.38 9.57
CA ILE A 41 -5.05 3.27 8.82
C ILE A 41 -5.87 1.99 8.99
N ASN A 42 -6.32 1.70 10.21
CA ASN A 42 -7.15 0.53 10.50
C ASN A 42 -8.50 0.60 9.78
N ASP A 43 -9.04 1.79 9.58
CA ASP A 43 -10.28 2.01 8.83
C ASP A 43 -10.08 1.78 7.33
N VAL A 44 -8.96 2.24 6.77
CA VAL A 44 -8.60 1.99 5.36
C VAL A 44 -8.39 0.51 5.10
N LEU A 45 -7.58 -0.15 5.93
CA LEU A 45 -7.30 -1.58 5.81
C LEU A 45 -8.58 -2.41 5.87
N TRP A 46 -9.48 -2.06 6.79
CA TRP A 46 -10.78 -2.68 6.88
C TRP A 46 -11.67 -2.40 5.67
N ALA A 47 -11.74 -1.15 5.20
CA ALA A 47 -12.56 -0.82 4.04
C ALA A 47 -12.11 -1.61 2.79
N CYS A 48 -10.79 -1.80 2.61
CA CYS A 48 -10.23 -2.66 1.57
C CYS A 48 -10.61 -4.13 1.76
N ALA A 49 -10.54 -4.65 2.99
CA ALA A 49 -10.94 -6.02 3.31
C ALA A 49 -12.44 -6.27 3.07
N LEU A 50 -13.31 -5.35 3.51
CA LEU A 50 -14.74 -5.39 3.23
C LEU A 50 -15.02 -5.38 1.72
N SER A 51 -14.37 -4.48 0.98
CA SER A 51 -14.53 -4.40 -0.49
C SER A 51 -14.10 -5.70 -1.17
N HIS A 52 -12.98 -6.27 -0.74
CA HIS A 52 -12.51 -7.56 -1.24
C HIS A 52 -13.50 -8.69 -0.93
N SER A 53 -14.13 -8.69 0.25
CA SER A 53 -15.14 -9.68 0.64
C SER A 53 -16.44 -9.59 -0.16
N LEU A 54 -16.81 -8.37 -0.62
CA LEU A 54 -18.00 -8.13 -1.42
C LEU A 54 -17.82 -8.54 -2.88
N GLY A 55 -16.60 -8.37 -3.42
CA GLY A 55 -16.28 -8.82 -4.76
C GLY A 55 -15.25 -7.96 -5.48
N LYS A 56 -14.92 -8.39 -6.70
CA LYS A 56 -13.92 -7.71 -7.54
C LYS A 56 -14.36 -6.32 -7.99
N ASN A 57 -15.67 -6.08 -8.14
CA ASN A 57 -16.19 -4.79 -8.60
C ASN A 57 -16.04 -3.72 -7.52
N GLU A 58 -16.36 -4.07 -6.28
CA GLU A 58 -16.26 -3.22 -5.10
C GLU A 58 -14.79 -2.94 -4.80
N LEU A 59 -13.92 -3.94 -4.89
CA LEU A 59 -12.48 -3.74 -4.78
C LEU A 59 -11.95 -2.81 -5.89
N ALA A 60 -12.39 -2.99 -7.14
CA ALA A 60 -11.98 -2.13 -8.24
C ALA A 60 -12.43 -0.68 -8.06
N ALA A 61 -13.60 -0.46 -7.48
CA ALA A 61 -14.13 0.88 -7.22
C ALA A 61 -13.43 1.58 -6.03
N ILE A 62 -12.97 0.85 -5.01
CA ILE A 62 -12.30 1.48 -3.86
C ILE A 62 -10.83 1.81 -4.11
N ILE A 63 -10.13 1.06 -4.98
CA ILE A 63 -8.69 1.26 -5.22
C ILE A 63 -8.33 2.69 -5.66
N PRO A 64 -9.04 3.32 -6.62
CA PRO A 64 -8.77 4.71 -6.99
C PRO A 64 -8.90 5.68 -5.80
N LEU A 65 -9.83 5.42 -4.88
CA LEU A 65 -9.99 6.23 -3.67
C LEU A 65 -8.82 6.04 -2.71
N VAL A 66 -8.34 4.81 -2.53
CA VAL A 66 -7.14 4.52 -1.74
C VAL A 66 -5.92 5.23 -2.31
N VAL A 67 -5.67 5.09 -3.62
CA VAL A 67 -4.53 5.73 -4.30
C VAL A 67 -4.59 7.26 -4.19
N LYS A 68 -5.80 7.84 -4.21
CA LYS A 68 -6.00 9.27 -4.02
C LYS A 68 -5.74 9.70 -2.58
N SER A 69 -6.28 8.98 -1.60
CA SER A 69 -6.31 9.35 -0.18
C SER A 69 -5.06 8.97 0.60
N VAL A 70 -4.32 7.93 0.20
CA VAL A 70 -3.17 7.41 0.94
C VAL A 70 -1.89 7.66 0.16
N LYS A 71 -0.96 8.38 0.78
CA LYS A 71 0.38 8.68 0.26
C LYS A 71 1.50 7.99 1.04
N CYS A 72 1.18 7.36 2.16
CA CYS A 72 2.14 6.59 2.95
C CYS A 72 2.47 5.26 2.25
N ALA A 73 3.73 5.09 1.86
CA ALA A 73 4.19 3.94 1.08
C ALA A 73 4.00 2.60 1.80
N THR A 74 4.28 2.56 3.11
CA THR A 74 4.14 1.34 3.92
C THR A 74 2.68 0.93 4.07
N VAL A 75 1.77 1.89 4.26
CA VAL A 75 0.32 1.64 4.33
C VAL A 75 -0.20 1.14 2.98
N LEU A 76 0.17 1.79 1.88
CA LEU A 76 -0.18 1.32 0.53
C LEU A 76 0.35 -0.10 0.26
N SER A 77 1.58 -0.40 0.69
CA SER A 77 2.18 -1.72 0.56
C SER A 77 1.46 -2.79 1.39
N ASP A 78 0.98 -2.45 2.59
CA ASP A 78 0.18 -3.39 3.41
C ASP A 78 -1.18 -3.65 2.76
N ILE A 79 -1.86 -2.60 2.28
CA ILE A 79 -3.11 -2.72 1.52
C ILE A 79 -2.91 -3.61 0.30
N LEU A 80 -1.85 -3.35 -0.48
CA LEU A 80 -1.53 -4.11 -1.68
C LEU A 80 -1.36 -5.60 -1.36
N ARG A 81 -0.54 -5.94 -0.35
CA ARG A 81 -0.32 -7.32 0.08
C ARG A 81 -1.62 -8.01 0.48
N ARG A 82 -2.45 -7.34 1.27
CA ARG A 82 -3.77 -7.88 1.70
C ARG A 82 -4.74 -8.06 0.54
N CYS A 83 -4.71 -7.19 -0.47
CA CYS A 83 -5.52 -7.35 -1.67
C CYS A 83 -5.01 -8.48 -2.59
N THR A 84 -3.70 -8.78 -2.56
CA THR A 84 -3.12 -9.91 -3.33
C THR A 84 -3.29 -11.27 -2.64
N LEU A 85 -3.23 -11.29 -1.30
CA LEU A 85 -3.43 -12.49 -0.51
C LEU A 85 -4.93 -12.74 -0.37
N THR A 86 -5.46 -13.70 -1.15
CA THR A 86 -6.78 -14.25 -0.88
C THR A 86 -6.79 -14.77 0.55
N THR A 87 -7.51 -14.12 1.48
CA THR A 87 -7.60 -14.53 2.89
C THR A 87 -7.82 -16.04 3.01
N PRO A 88 -6.84 -16.83 3.45
CA PRO A 88 -7.08 -18.19 3.86
C PRO A 88 -7.69 -18.09 5.27
N GLY A 89 -9.01 -18.23 5.38
CA GLY A 89 -9.63 -18.48 6.69
C GLY A 89 -10.73 -17.55 7.20
N MET A 90 -11.63 -17.02 6.37
CA MET A 90 -13.00 -16.74 6.84
C MET A 90 -13.91 -17.93 6.51
N VAL A 91 -13.76 -18.98 7.31
CA VAL A 91 -14.77 -20.02 7.50
C VAL A 91 -15.85 -19.39 8.39
N GLY A 92 -16.99 -19.02 7.82
CA GLY A 92 -18.05 -18.33 8.56
C GLY A 92 -19.26 -17.97 7.72
N LEU A 93 -20.06 -19.00 7.41
CA LEU A 93 -21.49 -18.96 7.07
C LEU A 93 -21.90 -18.38 5.70
N HIS A 94 -22.46 -19.30 4.89
CA HIS A 94 -23.29 -19.10 3.69
C HIS A 94 -22.57 -18.94 2.33
N GLY A 95 -22.14 -20.10 1.82
CA GLY A 95 -22.62 -20.59 0.53
C GLY A 95 -22.28 -19.81 -0.73
N ARG A 96 -21.08 -20.04 -1.28
CA ARG A 96 -20.88 -20.48 -2.69
C ARG A 96 -19.39 -20.64 -2.97
N ARG A 97 -19.03 -21.84 -3.40
CA ARG A 97 -17.73 -22.17 -4.00
C ARG A 97 -17.49 -21.24 -5.18
N ASN A 98 -16.65 -20.21 -5.03
CA ASN A 98 -16.14 -19.43 -6.15
C ASN A 98 -14.63 -19.26 -6.03
N SER A 99 -13.93 -20.17 -6.73
CA SER A 99 -12.61 -20.05 -7.35
C SER A 99 -11.60 -19.12 -6.65
N VAL A 100 -10.73 -19.77 -5.88
CA VAL A 100 -9.37 -19.33 -5.54
C VAL A 100 -8.62 -19.02 -6.83
N LYS A 101 -8.74 -17.79 -7.33
CA LYS A 101 -7.93 -17.30 -8.44
C LYS A 101 -7.24 -16.03 -7.95
N LEU A 102 -5.97 -16.18 -7.56
CA LEU A 102 -5.06 -15.10 -7.22
C LEU A 102 -5.28 -13.96 -8.22
N MET A 103 -5.65 -12.77 -7.74
CA MET A 103 -5.84 -11.64 -8.65
C MET A 103 -4.48 -11.33 -9.26
N SER A 104 -4.38 -11.48 -10.58
CA SER A 104 -3.15 -11.14 -11.31
C SER A 104 -2.88 -9.66 -11.11
N LEU A 105 -1.70 -9.38 -10.55
CA LEU A 105 -1.24 -8.03 -10.24
C LEU A 105 -1.07 -7.17 -11.52
N ASP A 106 -0.95 -7.83 -12.67
CA ASP A 106 -0.86 -7.19 -13.98
C ASP A 106 -2.21 -6.70 -14.53
N LYS A 107 -3.32 -7.01 -13.84
CA LYS A 107 -4.65 -6.58 -14.25
C LYS A 107 -5.17 -5.45 -13.36
N ALA A 108 -5.86 -4.50 -13.98
CA ALA A 108 -6.67 -3.54 -13.25
C ALA A 108 -7.66 -4.30 -12.34
N PRO A 109 -7.87 -3.87 -11.10
CA PRO A 109 -7.43 -2.61 -10.47
C PRO A 109 -6.07 -2.67 -9.73
N LEU A 110 -5.51 -3.87 -9.50
CA LEU A 110 -4.36 -4.03 -8.62
C LEU A 110 -3.07 -3.46 -9.21
N ARG A 111 -2.95 -3.41 -10.54
CA ARG A 111 -1.81 -2.75 -11.19
C ARG A 111 -1.70 -1.27 -10.78
N GLN A 112 -2.84 -0.56 -10.75
CA GLN A 112 -2.88 0.84 -10.32
C GLN A 112 -2.41 1.02 -8.87
N LEU A 113 -2.80 0.09 -7.99
CA LEU A 113 -2.38 0.12 -6.60
C LEU A 113 -0.87 -0.15 -6.46
N LEU A 114 -0.33 -1.10 -7.23
CA LEU A 114 1.11 -1.38 -7.27
C LEU A 114 1.89 -0.14 -7.73
N ASP A 115 1.53 0.43 -8.88
CA ASP A 115 2.22 1.58 -9.46
C ASP A 115 2.18 2.78 -8.48
N ALA A 116 1.04 3.00 -7.82
CA ALA A 116 0.90 4.02 -6.78
C ALA A 116 1.79 3.74 -5.55
N THR A 117 1.91 2.48 -5.14
CA THR A 117 2.76 2.07 -4.02
C THR A 117 4.24 2.30 -4.34
N ILE A 118 4.67 1.90 -5.54
CA ILE A 118 6.03 2.15 -6.07
C ILE A 118 6.32 3.66 -6.07
N GLY A 119 5.42 4.46 -6.65
CA GLY A 119 5.54 5.92 -6.68
C GLY A 119 5.61 6.53 -5.28
N ALA A 120 4.83 6.02 -4.32
CA ALA A 120 4.89 6.47 -2.93
C ALA A 120 6.23 6.17 -2.26
N TYR A 121 6.84 5.00 -2.51
CA TYR A 121 8.18 4.68 -2.03
C TYR A 121 9.24 5.63 -2.60
N ILE A 122 9.18 5.90 -3.91
CA ILE A 122 10.10 6.84 -4.58
C ILE A 122 9.96 8.24 -3.95
N ASN A 123 8.75 8.79 -3.88
CA ASN A 123 8.49 10.12 -3.33
C ASN A 123 8.92 10.24 -1.86
N THR A 124 8.59 9.23 -1.06
CA THR A 124 8.96 9.20 0.37
C THR A 124 10.48 9.09 0.53
N THR A 125 11.16 8.35 -0.33
CA THR A 125 12.62 8.24 -0.33
C THR A 125 13.27 9.61 -0.54
N HIS A 126 12.86 10.34 -1.59
CA HIS A 126 13.38 11.67 -1.87
C HIS A 126 13.12 12.63 -0.70
N SER A 127 11.90 12.63 -0.16
CA SER A 127 11.52 13.45 0.99
C SER A 127 12.40 13.16 2.22
N ARG A 128 12.56 11.88 2.60
CA ARG A 128 13.41 11.46 3.73
C ARG A 128 14.87 11.90 3.51
N LEU A 129 15.39 11.76 2.29
CA LEU A 129 16.77 12.08 2.00
C LEU A 129 17.11 13.57 2.10
N THR A 130 16.17 14.48 1.86
CA THR A 130 16.43 15.93 1.96
C THR A 130 17.01 16.30 3.32
N HIS A 131 16.46 15.75 4.41
CA HIS A 131 16.86 16.08 5.79
C HIS A 131 17.37 14.89 6.62
N ILE A 132 17.75 13.78 5.98
CA ILE A 132 18.25 12.60 6.71
C ILE A 132 19.55 12.90 7.48
N SER A 133 19.61 12.41 8.71
CA SER A 133 20.80 12.43 9.58
C SER A 133 21.31 11.01 9.87
N PRO A 134 22.58 10.83 10.29
CA PRO A 134 23.21 9.51 10.45
C PRO A 134 22.43 8.52 11.32
N ARG A 135 21.73 9.00 12.36
CA ARG A 135 20.93 8.16 13.25
C ARG A 135 19.78 7.42 12.53
N HIS A 136 19.30 7.94 11.40
CA HIS A 136 18.19 7.35 10.65
C HIS A 136 18.67 6.46 9.49
N TYR A 137 19.98 6.23 9.33
CA TYR A 137 20.49 5.45 8.20
C TYR A 137 20.01 3.99 8.22
N SER A 138 19.99 3.34 9.38
CA SER A 138 19.50 1.95 9.49
C SER A 138 18.05 1.85 9.07
N GLU A 139 17.19 2.71 9.65
CA GLU A 139 15.77 2.77 9.33
C GLU A 139 15.52 3.06 7.84
N PHE A 140 16.34 3.92 7.24
CA PHE A 140 16.25 4.23 5.82
C PHE A 140 16.64 3.04 4.92
N ILE A 141 17.67 2.26 5.28
CA ILE A 141 18.05 1.05 4.55
C ILE A 141 16.96 -0.03 4.68
N GLU A 142 16.34 -0.16 5.85
CA GLU A 142 15.18 -1.03 6.04
C GLU A 142 13.97 -0.57 5.20
N PHE A 143 13.74 0.74 5.15
CA PHE A 143 12.70 1.33 4.31
C PHE A 143 12.93 1.01 2.82
N LEU A 144 14.16 1.13 2.32
CA LEU A 144 14.51 0.73 0.95
C LEU A 144 14.40 -0.78 0.72
N SER A 145 14.66 -1.59 1.75
CA SER A 145 14.48 -3.04 1.67
C SER A 145 13.01 -3.40 1.47
N LYS A 146 12.10 -2.74 2.20
CA LYS A 146 10.65 -2.87 1.99
C LYS A 146 10.22 -2.35 0.61
N ALA A 147 10.80 -1.25 0.14
CA ALA A 147 10.57 -0.76 -1.22
C ALA A 147 10.94 -1.83 -2.26
N ARG A 148 12.12 -2.45 -2.13
CA ARG A 148 12.58 -3.52 -3.03
C ARG A 148 11.56 -4.66 -3.12
N GLU A 149 11.03 -5.12 -1.99
CA GLU A 149 10.01 -6.17 -1.95
C GLU A 149 8.77 -5.79 -2.77
N THR A 150 8.31 -4.53 -2.67
CA THR A 150 7.18 -4.04 -3.47
C THR A 150 7.51 -3.94 -4.95
N PHE A 151 8.69 -3.41 -5.30
CA PHE A 151 9.11 -3.34 -6.70
C PHE A 151 9.13 -4.74 -7.34
N LEU A 152 9.69 -5.73 -6.65
CA LEU A 152 9.76 -7.11 -7.13
C LEU A 152 8.40 -7.79 -7.34
N MET A 153 7.29 -7.17 -6.91
CA MET A 153 5.96 -7.65 -7.27
C MET A 153 5.62 -7.34 -8.74
N ALA A 154 6.21 -6.29 -9.35
CA ALA A 154 6.03 -5.95 -10.76
C ALA A 154 6.87 -6.84 -11.68
N HIS A 155 6.38 -7.12 -12.89
CA HIS A 155 7.07 -7.95 -13.90
C HIS A 155 8.51 -7.48 -14.20
N ASP A 156 8.71 -6.17 -14.36
CA ASP A 156 9.98 -5.51 -14.63
C ASP A 156 10.56 -4.83 -13.36
N GLY A 157 10.05 -5.21 -12.20
CA GLY A 157 10.33 -4.58 -10.91
C GLY A 157 11.80 -4.54 -10.52
N HIS A 158 12.56 -5.59 -10.85
CA HIS A 158 14.00 -5.64 -10.59
C HIS A 158 14.74 -4.54 -11.37
N ILE A 159 14.41 -4.36 -12.65
CA ILE A 159 15.03 -3.34 -13.51
C ILE A 159 14.67 -1.94 -13.00
N GLN A 160 13.39 -1.71 -12.69
CA GLN A 160 12.94 -0.44 -12.12
C GLN A 160 13.64 -0.12 -10.79
N PHE A 161 13.82 -1.11 -9.91
CA PHE A 161 14.49 -0.92 -8.62
C PHE A 161 15.98 -0.60 -8.80
N THR A 162 16.69 -1.29 -9.68
CA THR A 162 18.10 -0.99 -10.00
C THR A 162 18.24 0.44 -10.50
N GLN A 163 17.41 0.86 -11.47
CA GLN A 163 17.41 2.23 -11.99
C GLN A 163 17.11 3.26 -10.90
N PHE A 164 16.16 2.96 -10.01
CA PHE A 164 15.84 3.82 -8.87
C PHE A 164 17.03 3.98 -7.93
N ILE A 165 17.74 2.91 -7.57
CA ILE A 165 18.94 2.96 -6.72
C ILE A 165 20.08 3.70 -7.40
N ASP A 166 20.29 3.51 -8.70
CA ASP A 166 21.32 4.23 -9.47
C ASP A 166 21.06 5.74 -9.49
N ASN A 167 19.82 6.13 -9.75
CA ASN A 167 19.40 7.52 -9.70
C ASN A 167 19.59 8.11 -8.29
N LEU A 168 19.23 7.35 -7.25
CA LEU A 168 19.41 7.75 -5.86
C LEU A 168 20.89 8.05 -5.54
N LYS A 169 21.81 7.17 -5.95
CA LYS A 169 23.25 7.33 -5.78
C LYS A 169 23.77 8.56 -6.50
N GLN A 170 23.23 8.86 -7.69
CA GLN A 170 23.64 10.01 -8.48
C GLN A 170 23.19 11.35 -7.88
N ILE A 171 21.90 11.49 -7.55
CA ILE A 171 21.33 12.72 -7.00
C ILE A 171 21.93 13.03 -5.62
N TYR A 172 22.08 12.01 -4.77
CA TYR A 172 22.50 12.18 -3.38
C TYR A 172 23.95 11.77 -3.12
N LYS A 173 24.82 11.82 -4.15
CA LYS A 173 26.26 11.47 -4.07
C LYS A 173 27.02 12.20 -2.95
N GLY A 174 26.55 13.37 -2.52
CA GLY A 174 27.12 14.12 -1.40
C GLY A 174 27.01 13.41 -0.04
N LYS A 175 26.03 12.52 0.13
CA LYS A 175 25.80 11.75 1.37
C LYS A 175 26.64 10.46 1.38
N LYS A 176 27.96 10.59 1.32
CA LYS A 176 28.93 9.49 1.11
C LYS A 176 28.69 8.25 1.97
N LYS A 177 28.56 8.41 3.30
CA LYS A 177 28.36 7.29 4.23
C LYS A 177 27.05 6.54 3.96
N LEU A 178 25.97 7.28 3.70
CA LEU A 178 24.68 6.67 3.37
C LEU A 178 24.75 5.94 2.02
N MET A 179 25.37 6.54 1.00
CA MET A 179 25.48 5.92 -0.32
C MET A 179 26.38 4.68 -0.32
N MET A 180 27.38 4.62 0.57
CA MET A 180 28.15 3.41 0.85
C MET A 180 27.25 2.28 1.34
N LEU A 181 26.42 2.54 2.37
CA LEU A 181 25.46 1.56 2.91
C LEU A 181 24.44 1.10 1.86
N VAL A 182 23.93 2.05 1.04
CA VAL A 182 23.01 1.73 -0.06
C VAL A 182 23.69 0.79 -1.06
N ARG A 183 24.95 1.06 -1.44
CA ARG A 183 25.71 0.20 -2.35
C ARG A 183 26.01 -1.17 -1.76
N GLU A 184 26.37 -1.25 -0.48
CA GLU A 184 26.62 -2.52 0.19
C GLU A 184 25.36 -3.40 0.25
N ARG A 185 24.18 -2.78 0.37
CA ARG A 185 22.93 -3.51 0.50
C ARG A 185 22.25 -3.85 -0.83
N PHE A 186 22.36 -2.98 -1.83
CA PHE A 186 21.56 -3.04 -3.07
C PHE A 186 22.39 -2.89 -4.36
N GLY A 187 23.72 -2.75 -4.26
CA GLY A 187 24.63 -2.64 -5.40
C GLY A 187 25.08 -3.97 -5.96
#